data_AF-A0A813YT89-F1
#
_entry.id   AF-A0A813YT89-F1
#
_cell.length_a   1.000
_cell.length_b   1.000
_cell.length_c   1.000
_cell.angle_alpha   90.00
_cell.angle_beta   90.00
_cell.angle_gamma   90.00
#
_symmetry.space_group_name_H-M   'P 1'
#
loop_
_entity.id
_entity.type
_entity.pdbx_description
1 polymer ?
#
loop_
_entity_poly.entity_id
_entity_poly.type
_entity_poly.pdbx_seq_one_letter_code
_entity_poly.pdbx_strand_id
1 'polypeptide(L)'
;MLYDYIAKQTVVYLEHVINSTTISPLLHKMKSIYLLPESKSLAQGNHFIGALSWYRKFIPQFGGLVIPIHVVTNLSKSGRHKFKWVPE
;
A
#
# COMPACT_ATOMS: atom_id res chain seq x y z
N MET A 1 28.90 -1.69 -20.60
CA MET A 1 28.04 -1.05 -19.59
C MET A 1 27.45 -2.08 -18.61
N LEU A 2 28.23 -3.06 -18.14
CA LEU A 2 27.75 -4.18 -17.29
C LEU A 2 28.44 -4.21 -15.91
N TYR A 3 29.18 -3.16 -15.53
CA TYR A 3 30.03 -3.15 -14.32
C TYR A 3 29.63 -2.12 -13.27
N ASP A 4 28.55 -1.33 -13.47
CA ASP A 4 28.13 -0.29 -12.49
C ASP A 4 27.26 -0.84 -11.34
N TYR A 5 27.24 -2.16 -11.12
CA TYR A 5 26.38 -2.80 -10.10
C TYR A 5 27.13 -3.42 -8.92
N ILE A 6 28.46 -3.47 -8.93
CA ILE A 6 29.21 -3.98 -7.78
C ILE A 6 29.42 -2.84 -6.77
N ALA A 7 28.91 -3.03 -5.55
CA ALA A 7 29.10 -2.15 -4.38
C ALA A 7 28.39 -0.77 -4.38
N LYS A 8 27.18 -0.64 -4.94
CA LYS A 8 26.36 0.57 -4.70
C LYS A 8 25.92 0.66 -3.23
N GLN A 9 26.19 1.80 -2.59
CA GLN A 9 25.78 2.07 -1.20
C GLN A 9 24.25 2.13 -1.04
N THR A 10 23.56 2.52 -2.11
CA THR A 10 22.11 2.61 -2.17
C THR A 10 21.60 2.00 -3.48
N VAL A 11 20.57 1.17 -3.40
CA VAL A 11 19.94 0.53 -4.56
C VAL A 11 18.42 0.69 -4.52
N VAL A 12 17.81 0.72 -5.69
CA VAL A 12 16.36 0.59 -5.82
C VAL A 12 16.03 -0.87 -6.07
N TYR A 13 15.25 -1.47 -5.18
CA TYR A 13 14.82 -2.86 -5.28
C TYR A 13 13.39 -3.02 -4.78
N LEU A 14 12.55 -3.72 -5.56
CA LEU A 14 11.13 -3.95 -5.26
C LEU A 14 10.41 -2.70 -4.74
N GLU A 15 10.57 -1.58 -5.44
CA GLU A 15 9.92 -0.31 -5.11
C GLU A 15 10.40 0.36 -3.82
N HIS A 16 11.53 -0.08 -3.28
CA HIS A 16 12.17 0.51 -2.11
C HIS A 16 13.54 1.05 -2.46
N VAL A 17 13.94 2.10 -1.76
CA VAL A 17 15.32 2.56 -1.65
C VAL A 17 15.93 1.82 -0.46
N ILE A 18 17.01 1.09 -0.70
CA ILE A 18 17.71 0.28 0.30
C ILE A 18 19.15 0.76 0.38
N ASN A 19 19.64 1.00 1.59
CA ASN A 19 21.06 1.21 1.87
C ASN A 19 21.50 0.32 3.05
N SER A 20 22.70 0.55 3.58
CA SER A 20 23.26 -0.26 4.68
C SER A 20 22.51 -0.16 6.01
N THR A 21 21.71 0.89 6.23
CA THR A 21 21.08 1.19 7.52
C THR A 21 19.56 1.31 7.44
N THR A 22 19.00 1.67 6.29
CA THR A 22 17.59 1.96 6.14
C THR A 22 16.98 1.34 4.89
N ILE A 23 15.67 1.14 4.99
CA ILE A 23 14.79 0.83 3.87
C ILE A 23 13.74 1.93 3.85
N SER A 24 13.42 2.47 2.68
CA SER A 24 12.37 3.49 2.53
C SER A 24 11.57 3.24 1.26
N PRO A 25 10.26 3.54 1.25
CA PRO A 25 9.45 3.39 0.04
C PRO A 25 9.87 4.41 -1.02
N LEU A 26 9.74 4.06 -2.30
CA LEU A 26 9.91 5.04 -3.37
C LEU A 26 8.80 6.09 -3.33
N LEU A 27 9.19 7.37 -3.34
CA LEU A 27 8.25 8.49 -3.22
C LEU A 27 7.16 8.48 -4.31
N HIS A 28 7.50 8.13 -5.55
CA HIS A 28 6.51 8.11 -6.63
C HIS A 28 5.47 6.98 -6.44
N LYS A 29 5.83 5.88 -5.77
CA LYS A 29 4.89 4.81 -5.44
C LYS A 29 3.94 5.23 -4.33
N MET A 30 4.44 5.92 -3.32
CA MET A 30 3.60 6.59 -2.31
C MET A 30 2.62 7.57 -2.95
N LYS A 31 3.10 8.42 -3.86
CA LYS A 31 2.24 9.35 -4.61
C LYS A 31 1.16 8.62 -5.41
N SER A 32 1.49 7.50 -6.04
CA SER A 32 0.49 6.73 -6.82
C SER A 32 -0.65 6.19 -5.95
N ILE A 33 -0.37 5.78 -4.70
CA ILE A 33 -1.39 5.33 -3.75
C ILE A 33 -2.23 6.52 -3.27
N TYR A 34 -1.57 7.64 -2.95
CA TYR A 34 -2.25 8.87 -2.52
C TYR A 34 -3.20 9.43 -3.59
N LEU A 35 -2.85 9.27 -4.87
CA LEU A 35 -3.65 9.74 -6.01
C LEU A 35 -4.69 8.72 -6.49
N LEU A 36 -4.85 7.57 -5.82
CA LEU A 36 -5.90 6.63 -6.18
C LEU A 36 -7.28 7.31 -6.03
N PRO A 37 -8.20 7.10 -6.98
CA PRO A 37 -9.54 7.61 -6.86
C PRO A 37 -10.26 6.93 -5.67
N GLU A 38 -11.26 7.61 -5.14
CA GLU A 38 -12.15 7.03 -4.14
C GLU A 38 -12.76 5.71 -4.66
N SER A 39 -12.79 4.70 -3.80
CA SER A 39 -13.20 3.36 -4.20
C SER A 39 -14.72 3.26 -4.37
N LYS A 40 -15.17 2.95 -5.57
CA LYS A 40 -16.59 2.79 -5.92
C LYS A 40 -17.06 1.34 -5.89
N SER A 41 -16.14 0.41 -5.62
CA SER A 41 -16.41 -1.02 -5.59
C SER A 41 -15.55 -1.74 -4.56
N LEU A 42 -16.01 -2.90 -4.13
CA LEU A 42 -15.26 -3.78 -3.23
C LEU A 42 -13.89 -4.16 -3.81
N ALA A 43 -13.79 -4.34 -5.13
CA ALA A 43 -12.51 -4.65 -5.80
C ALA A 43 -11.52 -3.48 -5.67
N GLN A 44 -11.98 -2.25 -5.88
CA GLN A 44 -11.15 -1.05 -5.70
C GLN A 44 -10.76 -0.85 -4.24
N GLY A 45 -11.68 -1.07 -3.30
CA GLY A 45 -11.39 -0.97 -1.86
C GLY A 45 -10.34 -2.00 -1.41
N ASN A 46 -10.46 -3.25 -1.86
CA ASN A 46 -9.46 -4.28 -1.60
C ASN A 46 -8.11 -3.97 -2.27
N HIS A 47 -8.11 -3.43 -3.48
CA HIS A 47 -6.89 -2.97 -4.15
C HIS A 47 -6.19 -1.85 -3.36
N PHE A 48 -6.95 -0.86 -2.87
CA PHE A 48 -6.45 0.22 -2.05
C PHE A 48 -5.79 -0.28 -0.75
N ILE A 49 -6.49 -1.14 0.00
CA ILE A 49 -5.93 -1.73 1.23
C ILE A 49 -4.72 -2.62 0.95
N GLY A 50 -4.74 -3.38 -0.14
CA GLY A 50 -3.59 -4.19 -0.56
C GLY A 50 -2.36 -3.32 -0.82
N ALA A 51 -2.54 -2.22 -1.55
CA ALA A 51 -1.47 -1.27 -1.84
C ALA A 51 -0.92 -0.61 -0.56
N LEU A 52 -1.79 -0.17 0.36
CA LEU A 52 -1.38 0.36 1.65
C LEU A 52 -0.65 -0.68 2.52
N SER A 53 -1.12 -1.92 2.51
CA SER A 53 -0.57 -3.02 3.32
C SER A 53 0.87 -3.37 2.93
N TRP A 54 1.25 -3.17 1.67
CA TRP A 54 2.64 -3.33 1.20
C TRP A 54 3.62 -2.42 1.96
N TYR A 55 3.15 -1.25 2.40
CA TYR A 55 3.93 -0.23 3.09
C TYR A 55 3.61 -0.11 4.58
N ARG A 56 2.83 -1.04 5.15
CA ARG A 56 2.36 -1.01 6.55
C ARG A 56 3.45 -0.82 7.60
N LYS A 57 4.67 -1.31 7.34
CA LYS A 57 5.80 -1.20 8.28
C LYS A 57 6.26 0.26 8.51
N PHE A 58 5.90 1.16 7.61
CA PHE A 58 6.24 2.58 7.67
C PHE A 58 5.10 3.45 8.23
N ILE A 59 3.95 2.84 8.55
CA ILE A 59 2.76 3.54 9.02
C ILE A 59 2.56 3.17 10.50
N PRO A 60 2.89 4.08 11.44
CA PRO A 60 2.66 3.84 12.85
C PRO A 60 1.18 3.51 13.10
N GLN A 61 0.93 2.51 13.94
CA GLN A 61 -0.43 2.11 14.31
C GLN A 61 -1.33 1.71 13.13
N PHE A 62 -0.73 1.23 12.02
CA PHE A 62 -1.46 0.84 10.80
C PHE A 62 -2.72 0.02 11.07
N GLY A 63 -2.61 -1.00 11.94
CA GLY A 63 -3.74 -1.88 12.26
C GLY A 63 -4.97 -1.15 12.77
N GLY A 64 -4.80 -0.09 13.57
CA GLY A 64 -5.91 0.75 14.04
C GLY A 64 -6.48 1.65 12.95
N LEU A 65 -5.60 2.23 12.13
CA LEU A 65 -5.98 3.15 11.05
C LEU A 65 -6.82 2.48 9.95
N VAL A 66 -6.61 1.18 9.69
CA VAL A 66 -7.33 0.46 8.62
C VAL A 66 -8.64 -0.18 9.05
N ILE A 67 -9.02 -0.12 10.34
CA ILE A 67 -10.25 -0.74 10.86
C ILE A 67 -11.50 -0.29 10.07
N PRO A 68 -11.77 1.01 9.86
CA PRO A 68 -12.97 1.46 9.16
C PRO A 68 -13.07 0.89 7.74
N ILE A 69 -11.92 0.78 7.07
CA ILE A 69 -11.86 0.26 5.70
C ILE A 69 -12.04 -1.27 5.71
N HIS A 70 -11.48 -1.99 6.69
CA HIS A 70 -11.70 -3.43 6.83
C HIS A 70 -13.15 -3.80 7.09
N VAL A 71 -13.90 -2.97 7.83
CA VAL A 71 -15.34 -3.18 8.05
C VAL A 71 -16.11 -3.26 6.74
N VAL A 72 -15.74 -2.45 5.74
CA VAL A 72 -16.43 -2.41 4.45
C VAL A 72 -15.81 -3.31 3.38
N THR A 73 -14.54 -3.72 3.54
CA THR A 73 -13.81 -4.52 2.54
C THR A 73 -13.66 -6.01 2.89
N ASN A 74 -13.60 -6.38 4.18
CA ASN A 74 -13.44 -7.75 4.62
C ASN A 74 -14.80 -8.49 4.66
N LEU A 75 -15.44 -8.57 3.51
CA LEU A 75 -16.76 -9.18 3.35
C LEU A 75 -16.63 -10.63 2.87
N SER A 76 -17.41 -11.53 3.48
CA SER A 76 -17.57 -12.89 2.96
C SER A 76 -18.16 -12.88 1.55
N LYS A 77 -18.03 -13.98 0.80
CA LYS A 77 -18.54 -14.08 -0.57
C LYS A 77 -20.03 -13.73 -0.68
N SER A 78 -20.85 -14.19 0.26
CA SER A 78 -22.27 -13.87 0.33
C SER A 78 -22.53 -12.42 0.77
N GLY A 79 -21.64 -11.81 1.54
CA GLY A 79 -21.77 -10.43 2.05
C GLY A 79 -21.33 -9.34 1.08
N ARG A 80 -20.66 -9.66 -0.04
CA ARG A 80 -20.07 -8.65 -0.96
C ARG A 80 -21.07 -7.63 -1.52
N HIS A 81 -22.33 -8.02 -1.68
CA HIS A 81 -23.41 -7.12 -2.14
C HIS A 81 -23.72 -5.99 -1.14
N LYS A 82 -23.26 -6.11 0.12
CA LYS A 82 -23.44 -5.11 1.17
C LYS A 82 -22.35 -4.04 1.17
N PHE A 83 -21.36 -4.15 0.28
CA PHE A 83 -20.29 -3.15 0.17
C PHE A 83 -20.89 -1.75 -0.01
N LYS A 84 -20.49 -0.83 0.87
CA LYS A 84 -20.76 0.59 0.77
C LYS A 84 -19.49 1.31 1.18
N TRP A 85 -18.94 2.10 0.26
CA TRP A 85 -17.84 2.99 0.58
C TRP A 85 -18.43 4.20 1.29
N VAL A 86 -18.23 4.27 2.59
CA VAL A 86 -18.65 5.39 3.43
C VAL A 86 -17.39 6.20 3.77
N PRO A 87 -17.30 7.47 3.35
CA PRO A 87 -16.46 8.43 4.06
C PRO A 87 -16.99 8.50 5.50
N GLU A 88 -16.09 8.56 6.48
CA GLU A 88 -16.48 8.86 7.87
C GLU A 88 -17.33 10.13 7.97
#